data_AF-A0A2G5VDI8-F1
#
_entry.id   AF-A0A2G5VDI8-F1
#
_cell.length_a   1.000
_cell.length_b   1.000
_cell.length_c   1.000
_cell.angle_alpha   90.00
_cell.angle_beta   90.00
_cell.angle_gamma   90.00
#
_symmetry.space_group_name_H-M   'P 1'
#
loop_
_entity.id
_entity.type
_entity.pdbx_description
1 polymer ?
#
loop_
_entity_poly.entity_id
_entity_poly.type
_entity_poly.pdbx_seq_one_letter_code
_entity_poly.pdbx_strand_id
1 'polypeptide(L)'
;MKSVLQSTRGVRSLNSTNFPAPWPFVKKGAFGQRKIGPMNYEKFKVPGQNREFPELSPKFQKLNPKELHRYTGVQPDGYHDEKTGEFVPVKEMRSQLVVPNLDGFKLRPYVSYRTDVQIEKRRVAYEKKVLEKGSERLADLHTVEDERWPPPRMTPETLFELQYGSSSNFAHQLTSLIARMAAKRALIIMAPKGAEEMEVIITGDVLERGGIHVDYAGLAGAEPVECARKARIVPSIAFDEAKNKEYDIVILPGGQPGSTALAETPKVGDLLKKQAAAGKLIGAICAAPIALLSHGIKAEVLTSHPCVKDQLVEGGYTYSEDRVVVSGKVVTSRGPGTAFEFALKIVELLEGAEKADSLIGPMLLKI
;
A
#
# COMPACT_ATOMS: atom_id res chain seq x y z
N MET A 1 -51.54 -18.28 23.39
CA MET A 1 -50.17 -17.72 23.53
C MET A 1 -49.19 -18.69 22.88
N LYS A 2 -48.51 -18.30 21.79
CA LYS A 2 -47.50 -19.17 21.16
C LYS A 2 -46.37 -19.42 22.16
N SER A 3 -46.08 -20.69 22.45
CA SER A 3 -44.99 -21.10 23.32
C SER A 3 -43.68 -20.56 22.77
N VAL A 4 -43.03 -19.66 23.52
CA VAL A 4 -41.73 -19.09 23.15
C VAL A 4 -40.69 -20.20 23.21
N LEU A 5 -40.13 -20.58 22.06
CA LEU A 5 -39.07 -21.59 21.97
C LEU A 5 -37.76 -20.98 22.48
N GLN A 6 -37.25 -21.50 23.60
CA GLN A 6 -36.02 -21.04 24.24
C GLN A 6 -34.84 -21.90 23.77
N SER A 7 -33.99 -21.38 22.87
CA SER A 7 -32.72 -22.05 22.55
C SER A 7 -31.72 -21.85 23.69
N THR A 8 -31.19 -22.94 24.22
CA THR A 8 -30.27 -22.91 25.38
C THR A 8 -28.79 -22.79 25.00
N ARG A 9 -28.44 -22.83 23.70
CA ARG A 9 -27.07 -22.66 23.19
C ARG A 9 -27.07 -22.09 21.77
N GLY A 10 -26.11 -21.21 21.49
CA GLY A 10 -25.86 -20.70 20.14
C GLY A 10 -25.55 -21.81 19.14
N VAL A 11 -25.99 -21.62 17.91
CA VAL A 11 -25.74 -22.52 16.79
C VAL A 11 -24.24 -22.50 16.47
N ARG A 12 -23.56 -23.64 16.59
CA ARG A 12 -22.16 -23.78 16.16
C ARG A 12 -22.14 -24.44 14.79
N SER A 13 -22.01 -23.66 13.74
CA SER A 13 -21.80 -24.24 12.41
C SER A 13 -21.06 -23.29 11.49
N LEU A 14 -19.79 -23.60 11.24
CA LEU A 14 -19.12 -23.22 10.00
C LEU A 14 -18.49 -24.50 9.44
N ASN A 15 -18.82 -24.78 8.18
CA ASN A 15 -18.18 -25.84 7.39
C ASN A 15 -16.71 -25.44 7.18
N SER A 16 -15.76 -26.22 7.71
CA SER A 16 -14.33 -25.88 7.60
C SER A 16 -13.78 -25.97 6.17
N THR A 17 -14.50 -26.64 5.28
CA THR A 17 -14.13 -26.74 3.86
C THR A 17 -14.39 -25.43 3.11
N ASN A 18 -15.48 -24.73 3.47
CA ASN A 18 -15.91 -23.49 2.80
C ASN A 18 -15.57 -22.22 3.61
N PHE A 19 -15.28 -22.38 4.91
CA PHE A 19 -14.81 -21.32 5.80
C PHE A 19 -13.54 -21.79 6.53
N PRO A 20 -12.38 -21.85 5.86
CA PRO A 20 -11.10 -22.03 6.53
C PRO A 20 -10.88 -20.88 7.53
N ALA A 21 -10.22 -21.16 8.66
CA ALA A 21 -9.82 -20.09 9.57
C ALA A 21 -8.96 -19.08 8.80
N PRO A 22 -9.16 -17.77 8.94
CA PRO A 22 -8.54 -16.74 8.11
C PRO A 22 -7.01 -16.60 8.31
N TRP A 23 -6.41 -17.42 9.17
CA TRP A 23 -5.03 -17.30 9.61
C TRP A 23 -4.14 -18.45 9.08
N PRO A 24 -3.03 -18.16 8.40
CA PRO A 24 -2.06 -19.18 7.96
C PRO A 24 -1.14 -19.68 9.10
N PHE A 25 -1.33 -19.23 10.35
CA PHE A 25 -0.39 -19.46 11.46
C PHE A 25 -0.54 -20.80 12.20
N VAL A 26 -1.28 -21.76 11.66
CA VAL A 26 -1.34 -23.10 12.24
C VAL A 26 -0.05 -23.85 11.89
N LYS A 27 0.81 -24.01 12.90
CA LYS A 27 1.99 -24.90 12.88
C LYS A 27 1.64 -26.23 12.20
N LYS A 28 2.52 -26.78 11.36
CA LYS A 28 2.32 -28.09 10.71
C LYS A 28 1.89 -29.14 11.77
N GLY A 29 0.63 -29.58 11.74
CA GLY A 29 0.00 -30.46 12.75
C GLY A 29 -1.02 -29.82 13.70
N ALA A 30 -1.29 -28.51 13.62
CA ALA A 30 -2.29 -27.84 14.44
C ALA A 30 -3.70 -28.01 13.84
N PHE A 31 -4.39 -29.05 14.29
CA PHE A 31 -5.83 -29.19 14.11
C PHE A 31 -6.52 -28.31 15.17
N GLY A 32 -7.32 -27.33 14.74
CA GLY A 32 -7.99 -26.38 15.63
C GLY A 32 -8.72 -27.03 16.81
N GLN A 33 -8.76 -26.34 17.95
CA GLN A 33 -9.43 -26.81 19.17
C GLN A 33 -10.95 -26.89 18.95
N ARG A 34 -11.45 -28.02 18.45
CA ARG A 34 -12.82 -28.47 18.70
C ARG A 34 -12.77 -29.38 19.92
N LYS A 35 -13.53 -29.03 20.96
CA LYS A 35 -13.71 -29.85 22.15
C LYS A 35 -14.35 -31.17 21.73
N ILE A 36 -13.59 -32.26 21.81
CA ILE A 36 -14.09 -33.64 21.79
C ILE A 36 -14.98 -33.82 23.03
N GLY A 37 -16.24 -34.22 22.83
CA GLY A 37 -17.11 -34.71 23.91
C GLY A 37 -16.56 -36.03 24.48
N PRO A 38 -17.01 -36.48 25.66
CA PRO A 38 -16.27 -37.47 26.44
C PRO A 38 -16.11 -38.82 25.72
N MET A 39 -14.83 -39.16 25.51
CA MET A 39 -14.19 -40.46 25.30
C MET A 39 -15.00 -41.59 24.65
N ASN A 40 -14.64 -41.92 23.41
CA ASN A 40 -14.36 -43.30 22.99
C ASN A 40 -13.12 -43.26 22.09
N TYR A 41 -12.05 -43.91 22.51
CA TYR A 41 -10.82 -44.04 21.72
C TYR A 41 -10.97 -45.25 20.80
N GLU A 42 -11.14 -45.04 19.49
CA GLU A 42 -10.92 -46.11 18.51
C GLU A 42 -9.41 -46.32 18.31
N LYS A 43 -8.95 -47.56 18.56
CA LYS A 43 -7.54 -47.95 18.61
C LYS A 43 -6.86 -48.10 17.25
N PHE A 44 -7.58 -47.97 16.14
CA PHE A 44 -7.01 -48.11 14.80
C PHE A 44 -7.46 -46.97 13.88
N LYS A 45 -6.49 -46.33 13.23
CA LYS A 45 -6.71 -45.31 12.18
C LYS A 45 -6.09 -45.81 10.88
N VAL A 46 -6.86 -45.78 9.79
CA VAL A 46 -6.38 -46.08 8.43
C VAL A 46 -6.07 -44.76 7.71
N PRO A 47 -5.00 -44.66 6.88
CA PRO A 47 -4.66 -43.43 6.17
C PRO A 47 -5.78 -43.03 5.18
N GLY A 48 -6.36 -41.84 5.33
CA GLY A 48 -7.38 -41.30 4.41
C GLY A 48 -8.76 -41.03 5.00
N GLN A 49 -9.00 -41.19 6.31
CA GLN A 49 -10.30 -40.86 6.91
C GLN A 49 -10.52 -39.33 6.97
N ASN A 50 -11.28 -38.82 5.99
CA ASN A 50 -11.81 -37.45 5.95
C ASN A 50 -12.85 -37.24 7.05
N ARG A 51 -12.89 -36.01 7.57
CA ARG A 51 -13.84 -35.54 8.58
C ARG A 51 -15.24 -35.42 7.98
N GLU A 52 -16.21 -36.10 8.58
CA GLU A 52 -17.61 -35.67 8.54
C GLU A 52 -18.05 -35.24 9.95
N PHE A 53 -18.94 -34.25 9.98
CA PHE A 53 -19.47 -33.61 11.18
C PHE A 53 -19.84 -34.64 12.25
N PRO A 54 -19.53 -34.42 13.54
CA PRO A 54 -20.33 -35.08 14.56
C PRO A 54 -21.73 -34.50 14.40
N GLU A 55 -22.69 -35.35 14.08
CA GLU A 55 -24.12 -35.06 14.16
C GLU A 55 -24.39 -34.09 15.31
N LEU A 56 -25.16 -33.02 15.06
CA LEU A 56 -25.54 -32.07 16.10
C LEU A 56 -26.00 -32.89 17.31
N SER A 57 -25.34 -32.69 18.47
CA SER A 57 -25.45 -33.64 19.60
C SER A 57 -26.91 -34.05 19.84
N PRO A 58 -27.21 -35.30 20.22
CA PRO A 58 -28.60 -35.72 20.49
C PRO A 58 -29.35 -34.78 21.46
N LYS A 59 -28.59 -34.14 22.37
CA LYS A 59 -29.09 -33.11 23.29
C LYS A 59 -29.47 -31.79 22.58
N PHE A 60 -28.75 -31.36 21.56
CA PHE A 60 -29.12 -30.22 20.72
C PHE A 60 -30.41 -30.50 19.93
N GLN A 61 -30.53 -31.68 19.32
CA GLN A 61 -31.72 -32.08 18.59
C GLN A 61 -32.96 -32.12 19.52
N LYS A 62 -32.81 -32.63 20.74
CA LYS A 62 -33.90 -32.64 21.74
C LYS A 62 -34.34 -31.24 22.18
N LEU A 63 -33.46 -30.24 22.13
CA LEU A 63 -33.68 -28.89 22.67
C LEU A 63 -34.01 -27.83 21.62
N ASN A 64 -34.04 -28.19 20.33
CA ASN A 64 -34.32 -27.27 19.22
C ASN A 64 -35.37 -27.87 18.27
N PRO A 65 -36.11 -27.02 17.51
CA PRO A 65 -37.09 -27.46 16.53
C PRO A 65 -36.53 -28.47 15.53
N LYS A 66 -37.39 -29.36 15.02
CA LYS A 66 -37.00 -30.41 14.05
C LYS A 66 -36.38 -29.82 12.78
N GLU A 67 -36.81 -28.63 12.36
CA GLU A 67 -36.24 -27.93 11.20
C GLU A 67 -34.73 -27.65 11.34
N LEU A 68 -34.22 -27.52 12.56
CA LEU A 68 -32.80 -27.23 12.84
C LEU A 68 -31.94 -28.48 13.03
N HIS A 69 -32.50 -29.69 12.96
CA HIS A 69 -31.77 -30.94 13.20
C HIS A 69 -30.73 -31.24 12.11
N ARG A 70 -30.92 -30.71 10.90
CA ARG A 70 -30.00 -30.83 9.75
C ARG A 70 -29.33 -29.51 9.37
N TYR A 71 -29.48 -28.49 10.20
CA TYR A 71 -28.96 -27.16 9.88
C TYR A 71 -27.44 -27.11 10.04
N THR A 72 -26.73 -26.93 8.92
CA THR A 72 -25.26 -26.87 8.84
C THR A 72 -24.71 -25.44 8.75
N GLY A 73 -25.60 -24.44 8.75
CA GLY A 73 -25.27 -23.01 8.66
C GLY A 73 -24.68 -22.53 7.34
N VAL A 74 -24.66 -23.40 6.31
CA VAL A 74 -24.10 -23.10 5.00
C VAL A 74 -25.01 -23.74 3.96
N GLN A 75 -25.47 -22.97 2.98
CA GLN A 75 -26.09 -23.58 1.80
C GLN A 75 -24.98 -24.17 0.91
N PRO A 76 -25.19 -25.37 0.35
CA PRO A 76 -24.29 -25.94 -0.66
C PRO A 76 -24.11 -24.97 -1.84
N ASP A 77 -22.99 -25.10 -2.57
CA ASP A 77 -22.68 -24.28 -3.75
C ASP A 77 -23.50 -24.74 -4.97
N GLY A 78 -24.82 -24.74 -4.84
CA GLY A 78 -25.76 -25.27 -5.81
C GLY A 78 -27.19 -25.30 -5.29
N TYR A 79 -28.13 -25.74 -6.12
CA TYR A 79 -29.54 -25.83 -5.77
C TYR A 79 -30.10 -27.21 -6.13
N HIS A 80 -31.19 -27.62 -5.46
CA HIS A 80 -31.95 -28.77 -5.93
C HIS A 80 -32.93 -28.30 -7.01
N ASP A 81 -32.84 -28.90 -8.19
CA ASP A 81 -33.78 -28.64 -9.27
C ASP A 81 -35.16 -29.20 -8.89
N GLU A 82 -36.18 -28.33 -8.87
CA GLU A 82 -37.53 -28.68 -8.44
C GLU A 82 -38.20 -29.74 -9.33
N LYS A 83 -37.74 -29.92 -10.57
CA LYS A 83 -38.33 -30.88 -11.53
C LYS A 83 -37.68 -32.25 -11.46
N THR A 84 -36.37 -32.31 -11.24
CA THR A 84 -35.62 -33.58 -11.24
C THR A 84 -35.29 -34.06 -9.83
N GLY A 85 -35.33 -33.17 -8.83
CA GLY A 85 -34.91 -33.44 -7.45
C GLY A 85 -33.39 -33.54 -7.30
N GLU A 86 -32.63 -33.51 -8.39
CA GLU A 86 -31.18 -33.63 -8.39
C GLU A 86 -30.51 -32.33 -7.96
N PHE A 87 -29.38 -32.47 -7.28
CA PHE A 87 -28.57 -31.34 -6.84
C PHE A 87 -27.68 -30.86 -8.00
N VAL A 88 -27.86 -29.61 -8.42
CA VAL A 88 -27.08 -28.97 -9.49
C VAL A 88 -26.03 -28.04 -8.86
N PRO A 89 -24.73 -28.38 -8.95
CA PRO A 89 -23.66 -27.51 -8.47
C PRO A 89 -23.49 -26.29 -9.39
N VAL A 90 -23.41 -25.09 -8.80
CA VAL A 90 -23.22 -23.83 -9.53
C VAL A 90 -21.85 -23.27 -9.14
N LYS A 91 -20.90 -23.31 -10.08
CA LYS A 91 -19.47 -23.04 -9.82
C LYS A 91 -19.19 -21.58 -9.41
N GLU A 92 -20.05 -20.68 -9.84
CA GLU A 92 -19.99 -19.23 -9.56
C GLU A 92 -20.64 -18.87 -8.21
N MET A 93 -21.43 -19.77 -7.61
CA MET A 93 -22.14 -19.53 -6.37
C MET A 93 -21.17 -19.65 -5.20
N ARG A 94 -21.05 -18.59 -4.40
CA ARG A 94 -20.27 -18.61 -3.16
C ARG A 94 -21.16 -19.04 -2.01
N SER A 95 -20.66 -19.94 -1.16
CA SER A 95 -21.40 -20.41 0.02
C SER A 95 -21.83 -19.23 0.88
N GLN A 96 -23.14 -18.97 0.97
CA GLN A 96 -23.66 -17.93 1.84
C GLN A 96 -23.86 -18.48 3.26
N LEU A 97 -23.41 -17.69 4.24
CA LEU A 97 -23.74 -17.91 5.63
C LEU A 97 -25.23 -17.57 5.83
N VAL A 98 -26.08 -18.60 5.83
CA VAL A 98 -27.51 -18.38 6.07
C VAL A 98 -27.76 -18.43 7.56
N VAL A 99 -27.71 -17.29 8.25
CA VAL A 99 -28.12 -17.21 9.66
C VAL A 99 -29.63 -17.54 9.75
N PRO A 100 -30.10 -18.42 10.66
CA PRO A 100 -31.52 -18.73 10.72
C PRO A 100 -32.30 -17.45 11.08
N ASN A 101 -33.55 -17.33 10.65
CA ASN A 101 -34.40 -16.28 11.20
C ASN A 101 -34.65 -16.59 12.69
N LEU A 102 -34.13 -15.73 13.56
CA LEU A 102 -34.21 -15.85 15.02
C LEU A 102 -35.30 -14.96 15.62
N ASP A 103 -36.22 -14.41 14.81
CA ASP A 103 -37.35 -13.62 15.29
C ASP A 103 -38.17 -14.38 16.34
N GLY A 104 -38.35 -13.78 17.51
CA GLY A 104 -39.03 -14.40 18.65
C GLY A 104 -38.17 -15.28 19.57
N PHE A 105 -36.90 -15.52 19.25
CA PHE A 105 -35.96 -16.20 20.15
C PHE A 105 -35.39 -15.22 21.20
N LYS A 106 -35.49 -15.58 22.49
CA LYS A 106 -34.72 -14.91 23.56
C LYS A 106 -33.31 -15.49 23.60
N LEU A 107 -32.35 -14.81 22.97
CA LEU A 107 -30.93 -15.17 23.03
C LEU A 107 -30.39 -14.96 24.44
N ARG A 108 -29.69 -15.97 24.99
CA ARG A 108 -28.90 -15.82 26.22
C ARG A 108 -27.50 -15.31 25.85
N PRO A 109 -26.84 -14.50 26.70
CA PRO A 109 -25.49 -14.03 26.44
C PRO A 109 -24.55 -15.21 26.19
N TYR A 110 -23.69 -15.05 25.19
CA TYR A 110 -22.69 -16.03 24.78
C TYR A 110 -21.74 -16.33 25.94
N VAL A 111 -21.82 -17.53 26.52
CA VAL A 111 -20.90 -17.95 27.59
C VAL A 111 -19.63 -18.49 26.94
N SER A 112 -18.56 -17.69 26.98
CA SER A 112 -17.19 -18.18 26.77
C SER A 112 -16.95 -19.35 27.73
N TYR A 113 -16.45 -20.48 27.23
CA TYR A 113 -16.22 -21.70 28.05
C TYR A 113 -15.01 -21.59 28.99
N ARG A 114 -14.50 -20.38 29.23
CA ARG A 114 -13.32 -20.11 30.06
C ARG A 114 -13.77 -19.51 31.38
N THR A 115 -13.15 -19.92 32.48
CA THR A 115 -13.49 -19.41 33.81
C THR A 115 -13.12 -17.92 33.90
N ASP A 116 -13.84 -17.16 34.73
CA ASP A 116 -13.58 -15.73 34.93
C ASP A 116 -12.13 -15.46 35.34
N VAL A 117 -11.53 -16.38 36.10
CA VAL A 117 -10.11 -16.35 36.49
C VAL A 117 -9.16 -16.42 35.28
N GLN A 118 -9.46 -17.25 34.29
CA GLN A 118 -8.64 -17.36 33.07
C GLN A 118 -8.79 -16.15 32.16
N ILE A 119 -9.99 -15.58 32.11
CA ILE A 119 -10.29 -14.36 31.38
C ILE A 119 -9.50 -13.19 31.96
N GLU A 120 -9.54 -13.04 33.29
CA GLU A 120 -8.87 -11.95 33.99
C GLU A 120 -7.34 -12.06 33.88
N LYS A 121 -6.78 -13.27 34.03
CA LYS A 121 -5.34 -13.49 33.86
C LYS A 121 -4.82 -13.05 32.49
N ARG A 122 -5.63 -13.24 31.45
CA ARG A 122 -5.28 -12.88 30.06
C ARG A 122 -5.45 -11.41 29.80
N ARG A 123 -6.50 -10.80 30.35
CA ARG A 123 -6.68 -9.34 30.32
C ARG A 123 -5.45 -8.64 30.88
N VAL A 124 -5.03 -9.03 32.08
CA VAL A 124 -3.84 -8.48 32.74
C VAL A 124 -2.56 -8.74 31.93
N ALA A 125 -2.40 -9.94 31.37
CA ALA A 125 -1.23 -10.27 30.54
C ALA A 125 -1.17 -9.45 29.25
N TYR A 126 -2.32 -9.23 28.61
CA TYR A 126 -2.43 -8.42 27.40
C TYR A 126 -2.20 -6.94 27.70
N GLU A 127 -2.81 -6.39 28.75
CA GLU A 127 -2.58 -5.00 29.20
C GLU A 127 -1.11 -4.71 29.49
N LYS A 128 -0.41 -5.67 30.11
CA LYS A 128 1.04 -5.56 30.31
C LYS A 128 1.81 -5.50 28.98
N LYS A 129 1.42 -6.29 27.98
CA LYS A 129 2.02 -6.21 26.63
C LYS A 129 1.69 -4.89 25.92
N VAL A 130 0.49 -4.36 26.09
CA VAL A 130 0.12 -3.04 25.54
C VAL A 130 1.02 -1.95 26.12
N LEU A 131 1.23 -1.96 27.44
CA LEU A 131 2.15 -1.05 28.11
C LEU A 131 3.61 -1.22 27.62
N GLU A 132 4.07 -2.46 27.44
CA GLU A 132 5.42 -2.75 26.94
C GLU A 132 5.63 -2.28 25.48
N LYS A 133 4.62 -2.48 24.63
CA LYS A 133 4.71 -2.18 23.18
C LYS A 133 4.26 -0.76 22.84
N GLY A 134 3.70 -0.01 23.78
CA GLY A 134 3.27 1.38 23.61
C GLY A 134 1.98 1.57 22.80
N SER A 135 1.38 0.50 22.25
CA SER A 135 0.07 0.56 21.59
C SER A 135 -0.59 -0.82 21.54
N GLU A 136 -1.93 -0.84 21.47
CA GLU A 136 -2.71 -2.07 21.27
C GLU A 136 -2.37 -2.76 19.95
N ARG A 137 -2.16 -1.99 18.87
CA ARG A 137 -1.82 -2.52 17.54
C ARG A 137 -0.50 -3.30 17.56
N LEU A 138 0.52 -2.79 18.26
CA LEU A 138 1.80 -3.48 18.37
C LEU A 138 1.71 -4.69 19.31
N ALA A 139 0.93 -4.61 20.38
CA ALA A 139 0.70 -5.75 21.27
C ALA A 139 -0.04 -6.91 20.57
N ASP A 140 -0.95 -6.59 19.65
CA ASP A 140 -1.71 -7.54 18.85
C ASP A 140 -0.83 -8.40 17.94
N LEU A 141 0.21 -7.81 17.34
CA LEU A 141 1.18 -8.55 16.53
C LEU A 141 1.97 -9.61 17.33
N HIS A 142 2.04 -9.44 18.65
CA HIS A 142 2.84 -10.28 19.56
C HIS A 142 1.97 -11.09 20.53
N THR A 143 0.65 -11.12 20.33
CA THR A 143 -0.27 -11.88 21.17
C THR A 143 -1.03 -12.88 20.32
N VAL A 144 -0.92 -14.16 20.65
CA VAL A 144 -1.70 -15.21 20.00
C VAL A 144 -3.18 -14.94 20.26
N GLU A 145 -4.03 -15.04 19.23
CA GLU A 145 -5.48 -14.75 19.32
C GLU A 145 -6.14 -15.49 20.49
N ASP A 146 -5.75 -16.74 20.67
CA ASP A 146 -6.22 -17.60 21.75
C ASP A 146 -5.82 -17.16 23.14
N GLU A 147 -4.91 -16.19 23.30
CA GLU A 147 -4.41 -15.63 24.56
C GLU A 147 -4.87 -14.19 24.80
N ARG A 148 -5.38 -13.52 23.76
CA ARG A 148 -5.84 -12.13 23.84
C ARG A 148 -7.20 -12.03 24.54
N TRP A 149 -7.30 -11.10 25.50
CA TRP A 149 -8.58 -10.69 26.06
C TRP A 149 -8.55 -9.20 26.44
N PRO A 150 -9.58 -8.40 26.10
CA PRO A 150 -10.75 -8.79 25.30
C PRO A 150 -10.37 -9.10 23.83
N PRO A 151 -11.21 -9.86 23.10
CA PRO A 151 -11.04 -10.05 21.66
C PRO A 151 -10.95 -8.69 20.93
N PRO A 152 -10.30 -8.63 19.75
CA PRO A 152 -10.29 -7.42 18.93
C PRO A 152 -11.71 -6.93 18.68
N ARG A 153 -11.89 -5.61 18.67
CA ARG A 153 -13.13 -5.01 18.18
C ARG A 153 -13.21 -5.26 16.68
N MET A 154 -14.35 -5.74 16.20
CA MET A 154 -14.61 -5.90 14.78
C MET A 154 -14.96 -4.53 14.18
N THR A 155 -13.96 -3.77 13.73
CA THR A 155 -14.17 -2.51 13.01
C THR A 155 -14.17 -2.74 11.49
N PRO A 156 -14.63 -1.77 10.67
CA PRO A 156 -14.51 -1.85 9.22
C PRO A 156 -13.08 -2.14 8.74
N GLU A 157 -12.07 -1.57 9.43
CA GLU A 157 -10.65 -1.79 9.15
C GLU A 157 -10.23 -3.22 9.49
N THR A 158 -10.67 -3.76 10.64
CA THR A 158 -10.39 -5.16 11.02
C THR A 158 -11.03 -6.14 10.02
N LEU A 159 -12.25 -5.85 9.57
CA LEU A 159 -12.94 -6.66 8.55
C LEU A 159 -12.22 -6.59 7.19
N PHE A 160 -11.72 -5.40 6.82
CA PHE A 160 -10.94 -5.21 5.60
C PHE A 160 -9.62 -5.98 5.67
N GLU A 161 -8.87 -5.88 6.77
CA GLU A 161 -7.62 -6.63 6.97
C GLU A 161 -7.85 -8.14 7.01
N LEU A 162 -8.94 -8.63 7.60
CA LEU A 162 -9.27 -10.07 7.61
C LEU A 162 -9.64 -10.59 6.20
N GLN A 163 -10.33 -9.77 5.40
CA GLN A 163 -10.80 -10.16 4.07
C GLN A 163 -9.71 -10.03 3.00
N TYR A 164 -8.83 -9.04 3.13
CA TYR A 164 -7.86 -8.67 2.09
C TYR A 164 -6.39 -8.76 2.56
N GLY A 165 -6.13 -8.99 3.84
CA GLY A 165 -4.77 -8.99 4.41
C GLY A 165 -4.00 -10.30 4.27
N SER A 166 -4.68 -11.44 4.09
CA SER A 166 -4.05 -12.76 4.10
C SER A 166 -3.33 -13.16 2.80
N SER A 167 -3.20 -12.27 1.80
CA SER A 167 -2.49 -12.58 0.55
C SER A 167 -1.93 -11.34 -0.15
N SER A 168 -1.03 -10.57 0.47
CA SER A 168 -0.02 -9.77 -0.27
C SER A 168 0.84 -8.81 0.54
N ASN A 169 0.43 -8.32 1.72
CA ASN A 169 0.95 -7.01 2.11
C ASN A 169 2.19 -7.00 3.03
N PHE A 170 2.46 -7.95 3.93
CA PHE A 170 3.58 -7.72 4.85
C PHE A 170 4.96 -7.94 4.23
N ALA A 171 5.16 -9.03 3.47
CA ALA A 171 6.41 -9.24 2.74
C ALA A 171 6.56 -8.24 1.58
N HIS A 172 5.50 -7.94 0.84
CA HIS A 172 5.58 -6.94 -0.23
C HIS A 172 5.76 -5.52 0.30
N GLN A 173 5.11 -5.13 1.41
CA GLN A 173 5.35 -3.83 2.05
C GLN A 173 6.73 -3.77 2.69
N LEU A 174 7.22 -4.83 3.34
CA LEU A 174 8.57 -4.82 3.92
C LEU A 174 9.63 -4.80 2.83
N THR A 175 9.48 -5.59 1.76
CA THR A 175 10.37 -5.55 0.58
C THR A 175 10.24 -4.21 -0.14
N SER A 176 9.04 -3.64 -0.28
CA SER A 176 8.82 -2.30 -0.83
C SER A 176 9.42 -1.22 0.06
N LEU A 177 9.34 -1.34 1.38
CA LEU A 177 9.89 -0.39 2.34
C LEU A 177 11.41 -0.46 2.35
N ILE A 178 11.99 -1.67 2.36
CA ILE A 178 13.43 -1.90 2.24
C ILE A 178 13.94 -1.41 0.89
N ALA A 179 13.23 -1.71 -0.20
CA ALA A 179 13.55 -1.18 -1.53
C ALA A 179 13.44 0.35 -1.56
N ARG A 180 12.42 0.95 -0.95
CA ARG A 180 12.30 2.42 -0.81
C ARG A 180 13.38 3.04 0.07
N MET A 181 13.87 2.33 1.08
CA MET A 181 14.96 2.77 1.94
C MET A 181 16.34 2.65 1.27
N ALA A 182 16.48 1.72 0.32
CA ALA A 182 17.69 1.54 -0.49
C ALA A 182 17.67 2.33 -1.81
N ALA A 183 16.48 2.72 -2.29
CA ALA A 183 16.28 3.43 -3.54
C ALA A 183 16.93 4.81 -3.51
N LYS A 184 17.51 5.18 -4.65
CA LYS A 184 17.95 6.54 -4.92
C LYS A 184 16.77 7.50 -4.80
N ARG A 185 17.03 8.73 -4.39
CA ARG A 185 16.00 9.75 -4.14
C ARG A 185 16.16 10.94 -5.06
N ALA A 186 15.06 11.36 -5.67
CA ALA A 186 14.97 12.57 -6.48
C ALA A 186 14.00 13.57 -5.85
N LEU A 187 14.32 14.86 -6.00
CA LEU A 187 13.45 15.96 -5.61
C LEU A 187 13.07 16.78 -6.84
N ILE A 188 11.78 16.88 -7.17
CA ILE A 188 11.28 17.81 -8.20
C ILE A 188 10.68 19.03 -7.49
N ILE A 189 11.23 20.22 -7.74
CA ILE A 189 10.78 21.45 -7.08
C ILE A 189 9.74 22.15 -7.96
N MET A 190 8.50 22.20 -7.49
CA MET A 190 7.41 22.89 -8.15
C MET A 190 7.30 24.32 -7.63
N ALA A 191 7.45 25.29 -8.53
CA ALA A 191 7.17 26.69 -8.23
C ALA A 191 5.71 26.88 -7.73
N PRO A 192 5.39 27.98 -7.01
CA PRO A 192 4.04 28.23 -6.50
C PRO A 192 2.95 28.23 -7.57
N LYS A 193 3.33 28.59 -8.81
CA LYS A 193 2.49 28.57 -9.99
C LYS A 193 3.36 28.43 -11.25
N GLY A 194 2.80 27.82 -12.29
CA GLY A 194 3.36 27.92 -13.64
C GLY A 194 4.55 27.02 -13.93
N ALA A 195 4.75 25.96 -13.13
CA ALA A 195 5.60 24.84 -13.53
C ALA A 195 5.02 24.17 -14.79
N GLU A 196 5.86 23.67 -15.69
CA GLU A 196 5.41 22.93 -16.88
C GLU A 196 5.00 21.50 -16.47
N GLU A 197 3.71 21.18 -16.63
CA GLU A 197 3.14 19.93 -16.12
C GLU A 197 3.71 18.66 -16.77
N MET A 198 4.05 18.67 -18.06
CA MET A 198 4.62 17.51 -18.73
C MET A 198 6.04 17.25 -18.23
N GLU A 199 6.86 18.29 -18.09
CA GLU A 199 8.22 18.18 -17.57
C GLU A 199 8.24 17.68 -16.11
N VAL A 200 7.27 18.09 -15.29
CA VAL A 200 7.10 17.55 -13.92
C VAL A 200 6.72 16.08 -13.94
N ILE A 201 5.64 15.73 -14.64
CA ILE A 201 5.03 14.39 -14.56
C ILE A 201 5.85 13.34 -15.32
N ILE A 202 6.30 13.65 -16.54
CA ILE A 202 7.12 12.71 -17.33
C ILE A 202 8.41 12.39 -16.58
N THR A 203 9.08 13.42 -16.04
CA THR A 203 10.32 13.21 -15.30
C THR A 203 10.08 12.35 -14.07
N GLY A 204 9.08 12.68 -13.27
CA GLY A 204 8.78 11.91 -12.07
C GLY A 204 8.34 10.47 -12.35
N ASP A 205 7.49 10.24 -13.35
CA ASP A 205 7.03 8.88 -13.71
C ASP A 205 8.17 7.99 -14.23
N VAL A 206 9.04 8.52 -15.10
CA VAL A 206 10.20 7.77 -15.62
C VAL A 206 11.16 7.40 -14.50
N LEU A 207 11.42 8.31 -13.56
CA LEU A 207 12.29 8.05 -12.41
C LEU A 207 11.73 6.99 -11.47
N GLU A 208 10.43 7.05 -11.14
CA GLU A 208 9.76 6.02 -10.32
C GLU A 208 9.80 4.64 -11.01
N ARG A 209 9.56 4.57 -12.33
CA ARG A 209 9.75 3.33 -13.11
C ARG A 209 11.20 2.85 -13.11
N GLY A 210 12.14 3.79 -13.06
CA GLY A 210 13.57 3.57 -12.88
C GLY A 210 13.97 3.01 -11.52
N GLY A 211 13.06 2.98 -10.53
CA GLY A 211 13.36 2.56 -9.15
C GLY A 211 13.89 3.70 -8.27
N ILE A 212 13.80 4.95 -8.74
CA ILE A 212 14.22 6.15 -8.02
C ILE A 212 12.97 6.77 -7.37
N HIS A 213 12.99 6.95 -6.06
CA HIS A 213 11.88 7.53 -5.35
C HIS A 213 11.84 9.05 -5.53
N VAL A 214 10.69 9.59 -5.95
CA VAL A 214 10.52 11.01 -6.29
C VAL A 214 9.65 11.71 -5.25
N ASP A 215 10.23 12.72 -4.61
CA ASP A 215 9.49 13.71 -3.84
C ASP A 215 9.13 14.92 -4.73
N TYR A 216 7.84 15.24 -4.84
CA TYR A 216 7.34 16.43 -5.51
C TYR A 216 7.16 17.53 -4.46
N ALA A 217 8.09 18.49 -4.44
CA ALA A 217 8.10 19.55 -3.43
C ALA A 217 7.44 20.83 -3.94
N GLY A 218 6.35 21.24 -3.30
CA GLY A 218 5.71 22.53 -3.56
C GLY A 218 6.42 23.66 -2.85
N LEU A 219 6.88 24.67 -3.59
CA LEU A 219 7.64 25.80 -3.04
C LEU A 219 6.81 26.67 -2.08
N ALA A 220 5.50 26.71 -2.31
CA ALA A 220 4.50 27.42 -1.49
C ALA A 220 3.84 26.55 -0.40
N GLY A 221 4.17 25.25 -0.32
CA GLY A 221 3.56 24.31 0.63
C GLY A 221 3.09 23.02 -0.04
N ALA A 222 2.22 22.27 0.65
CA ALA A 222 1.66 21.00 0.17
C ALA A 222 0.31 21.15 -0.55
N GLU A 223 -0.17 22.39 -0.73
CA GLU A 223 -1.41 22.67 -1.46
C GLU A 223 -1.26 22.43 -2.97
N PRO A 224 -2.36 22.15 -3.70
CA PRO A 224 -2.32 21.96 -5.15
C PRO A 224 -1.69 23.14 -5.89
N VAL A 225 -0.71 22.85 -6.74
CA VAL A 225 -0.02 23.83 -7.59
C VAL A 225 -0.69 23.89 -8.95
N GLU A 226 -1.09 25.09 -9.37
CA GLU A 226 -1.59 25.34 -10.73
C GLU A 226 -0.41 25.48 -11.71
N CYS A 227 -0.30 24.53 -12.63
CA CYS A 227 0.74 24.45 -13.65
C CYS A 227 0.49 25.42 -14.81
N ALA A 228 1.46 25.55 -15.70
CA ALA A 228 1.45 26.52 -16.78
C ALA A 228 0.25 26.37 -17.72
N ARG A 229 -0.29 25.16 -17.93
CA ARG A 229 -1.48 24.92 -18.78
C ARG A 229 -2.70 24.50 -17.95
N LYS A 230 -2.74 24.95 -16.69
CA LYS A 230 -3.86 24.88 -15.74
C LYS A 230 -4.12 23.49 -15.14
N ALA A 231 -3.30 22.48 -15.44
CA ALA A 231 -3.29 21.25 -14.65
C ALA A 231 -2.99 21.58 -13.18
N ARG A 232 -3.60 20.85 -12.25
CA ARG A 232 -3.34 21.00 -10.81
C ARG A 232 -2.68 19.74 -10.30
N ILE A 233 -1.45 19.89 -9.81
CA ILE A 233 -0.66 18.79 -9.27
C ILE A 233 -0.53 19.02 -7.77
N VAL A 234 -0.84 18.00 -6.98
CA VAL A 234 -0.69 18.03 -5.52
C VAL A 234 0.74 17.60 -5.16
N PRO A 235 1.56 18.48 -4.54
CA PRO A 235 2.88 18.09 -4.08
C PRO A 235 2.80 16.97 -3.05
N SER A 236 3.78 16.06 -3.05
CA SER A 236 3.88 15.02 -2.01
C SER A 236 4.43 15.59 -0.69
N ILE A 237 5.12 16.73 -0.76
CA ILE A 237 5.80 17.34 0.39
C ILE A 237 5.91 18.87 0.21
N ALA A 238 5.98 19.61 1.31
CA ALA A 238 6.32 21.03 1.29
C ALA A 238 7.83 21.22 1.12
N PHE A 239 8.26 22.22 0.33
CA PHE A 239 9.69 22.51 0.12
C PHE A 239 10.47 22.70 1.42
N ASP A 240 9.86 23.35 2.42
CA ASP A 240 10.54 23.63 3.69
C ASP A 240 10.80 22.38 4.55
N GLU A 241 10.06 21.29 4.31
CA GLU A 241 10.40 19.97 4.84
C GLU A 241 11.42 19.27 3.95
N ALA A 242 11.21 19.31 2.63
CA ALA A 242 12.05 18.63 1.66
C ALA A 242 13.53 19.07 1.72
N LYS A 243 13.80 20.37 1.89
CA LYS A 243 15.18 20.93 1.93
C LYS A 243 16.06 20.36 3.05
N ASN A 244 15.45 19.74 4.07
CA ASN A 244 16.16 19.12 5.18
C ASN A 244 16.48 17.64 4.94
N LYS A 245 16.00 17.05 3.84
CA LYS A 245 16.27 15.67 3.43
C LYS A 245 17.45 15.62 2.44
N GLU A 246 17.97 14.43 2.22
CA GLU A 246 19.01 14.18 1.22
C GLU A 246 18.42 13.56 -0.05
N TYR A 247 18.91 14.00 -1.20
CA TYR A 247 18.52 13.49 -2.52
C TYR A 247 19.76 13.25 -3.38
N ASP A 248 19.75 12.20 -4.19
CA ASP A 248 20.76 11.93 -5.20
C ASP A 248 20.67 12.90 -6.38
N ILE A 249 19.47 13.44 -6.64
CA ILE A 249 19.25 14.51 -7.62
C ILE A 249 18.18 15.53 -7.17
N VAL A 250 18.42 16.81 -7.47
CA VAL A 250 17.41 17.89 -7.39
C VAL A 250 17.10 18.38 -8.80
N ILE A 251 15.81 18.49 -9.14
CA ILE A 251 15.31 18.73 -10.49
C ILE A 251 14.45 20.00 -10.51
N LEU A 252 14.74 20.87 -11.47
CA LEU A 252 14.03 22.11 -11.73
C LEU A 252 13.25 21.98 -13.06
N PRO A 253 11.92 21.80 -13.01
CA PRO A 253 11.07 21.85 -14.18
C PRO A 253 10.95 23.30 -14.69
N GLY A 254 10.72 23.45 -15.99
CA GLY A 254 10.52 24.74 -16.61
C GLY A 254 9.11 25.28 -16.43
N GLY A 255 8.64 25.97 -17.47
CA GLY A 255 7.35 26.67 -17.47
C GLY A 255 7.46 28.09 -16.95
N GLN A 256 6.54 28.95 -17.39
CA GLN A 256 6.46 30.35 -16.96
C GLN A 256 5.09 30.60 -16.33
N PRO A 257 5.01 31.30 -15.19
CA PRO A 257 6.10 31.99 -14.47
C PRO A 257 7.02 31.10 -13.60
N GLY A 258 6.88 29.77 -13.63
CA GLY A 258 7.54 28.87 -12.68
C GLY A 258 9.08 28.94 -12.65
N SER A 259 9.72 28.96 -13.82
CA SER A 259 11.19 29.00 -13.94
C SER A 259 11.77 30.27 -13.33
N THR A 260 11.11 31.41 -13.54
CA THR A 260 11.49 32.70 -12.96
C THR A 260 11.38 32.65 -11.44
N ALA A 261 10.28 32.11 -10.90
CA ALA A 261 10.13 31.96 -9.46
C ALA A 261 11.22 31.08 -8.82
N LEU A 262 11.66 30.01 -9.50
CA LEU A 262 12.77 29.17 -9.04
C LEU A 262 14.10 29.91 -9.05
N ALA A 263 14.35 30.74 -10.06
CA ALA A 263 15.56 31.55 -10.20
C ALA A 263 15.64 32.68 -9.16
N GLU A 264 14.49 33.28 -8.81
CA GLU A 264 14.41 34.40 -7.86
C GLU A 264 14.37 33.96 -6.40
N THR A 265 14.05 32.70 -6.11
CA THR A 265 13.85 32.23 -4.73
C THR A 265 15.18 31.85 -4.06
N PRO A 266 15.65 32.56 -3.01
CA PRO A 266 16.96 32.29 -2.39
C PRO A 266 17.08 30.90 -1.75
N LYS A 267 16.01 30.42 -1.10
CA LYS A 267 15.99 29.09 -0.46
C LYS A 267 16.18 27.95 -1.46
N VAL A 268 15.82 28.14 -2.73
CA VAL A 268 16.13 27.19 -3.82
C VAL A 268 17.62 27.22 -4.12
N GLY A 269 18.20 28.42 -4.26
CA GLY A 269 19.64 28.60 -4.46
C GLY A 269 20.50 27.96 -3.37
N ASP A 270 20.12 28.11 -2.11
CA ASP A 270 20.83 27.50 -0.98
C ASP A 270 20.84 25.97 -1.08
N LEU A 271 19.69 25.37 -1.44
CA LEU A 271 19.59 23.93 -1.65
C LEU A 271 20.45 23.46 -2.83
N LEU A 272 20.43 24.17 -3.96
CA LEU A 272 21.23 23.83 -5.13
C LEU A 272 22.74 23.92 -4.84
N LYS A 273 23.18 24.96 -4.12
CA LYS A 273 24.59 25.10 -3.71
C LYS A 273 25.01 23.97 -2.77
N LYS A 274 24.14 23.60 -1.81
CA LYS A 274 24.36 22.44 -0.93
C LYS A 274 24.47 21.14 -1.73
N GLN A 275 23.59 20.94 -2.72
CA GLN A 275 23.58 19.76 -3.60
C GLN A 275 24.88 19.68 -4.42
N ALA A 276 25.30 20.80 -5.02
CA ALA A 276 26.54 20.89 -5.79
C ALA A 276 27.79 20.64 -4.92
N ALA A 277 27.83 21.22 -3.70
CA ALA A 277 28.92 21.00 -2.75
C ALA A 277 29.02 19.54 -2.29
N ALA A 278 27.90 18.81 -2.23
CA ALA A 278 27.85 17.39 -1.94
C ALA A 278 28.21 16.49 -3.14
N GLY A 279 28.49 17.07 -4.32
CA GLY A 279 28.83 16.32 -5.54
C GLY A 279 27.65 15.51 -6.12
N LYS A 280 26.42 15.86 -5.75
CA LYS A 280 25.20 15.17 -6.19
C LYS A 280 24.59 15.88 -7.42
N LEU A 281 23.70 15.20 -8.13
CA LEU A 281 23.19 15.69 -9.41
C LEU A 281 22.23 16.86 -9.24
N ILE A 282 22.22 17.74 -10.25
CA ILE A 282 21.23 18.81 -10.44
C ILE A 282 20.68 18.69 -11.87
N GLY A 283 19.36 18.62 -12.01
CA GLY A 283 18.66 18.61 -13.28
C GLY A 283 17.92 19.93 -13.52
N ALA A 284 17.98 20.50 -14.73
CA ALA A 284 17.15 21.64 -15.10
C ALA A 284 16.69 21.54 -16.56
N ILE A 285 15.40 21.72 -16.82
CA ILE A 285 14.83 21.56 -18.17
C ILE A 285 14.11 22.83 -18.63
N CYS A 286 14.09 23.05 -19.94
CA CYS A 286 13.35 24.13 -20.58
C CYS A 286 13.88 25.51 -20.18
N ALA A 287 13.07 26.35 -19.54
CA ALA A 287 13.48 27.66 -19.06
C ALA A 287 14.14 27.62 -17.67
N ALA A 288 14.06 26.51 -16.94
CA ALA A 288 14.64 26.38 -15.60
C ALA A 288 16.16 26.55 -15.49
N PRO A 289 17.00 26.30 -16.53
CA PRO A 289 18.43 26.55 -16.44
C PRO A 289 18.82 27.99 -16.07
N ILE A 290 17.94 28.98 -16.24
CA ILE A 290 18.19 30.34 -15.74
C ILE A 290 18.38 30.38 -14.21
N ALA A 291 17.79 29.44 -13.47
CA ALA A 291 18.01 29.31 -12.04
C ALA A 291 19.45 28.84 -11.71
N LEU A 292 20.09 28.07 -12.60
CA LEU A 292 21.50 27.70 -12.43
C LEU A 292 22.37 28.95 -12.52
N LEU A 293 22.11 29.82 -13.50
CA LEU A 293 22.76 31.11 -13.65
C LEU A 293 22.55 31.99 -12.41
N SER A 294 21.28 32.24 -12.04
CA SER A 294 20.93 33.11 -10.91
C SER A 294 21.54 32.65 -9.58
N HIS A 295 21.65 31.34 -9.37
CA HIS A 295 22.18 30.78 -8.12
C HIS A 295 23.68 30.45 -8.19
N GLY A 296 24.35 30.74 -9.31
CA GLY A 296 25.80 30.55 -9.48
C GLY A 296 26.22 29.08 -9.53
N ILE A 297 25.36 28.19 -10.06
CA ILE A 297 25.66 26.77 -10.22
C ILE A 297 26.49 26.57 -11.49
N LYS A 298 27.73 26.13 -11.33
CA LYS A 298 28.67 25.98 -12.44
C LYS A 298 28.34 24.76 -13.31
N ALA A 299 28.37 24.98 -14.62
CA ALA A 299 28.37 23.96 -15.67
C ALA A 299 29.21 24.52 -16.84
N GLU A 300 29.99 23.67 -17.51
CA GLU A 300 30.82 24.11 -18.63
C GLU A 300 29.98 24.30 -19.90
N VAL A 301 29.11 23.32 -20.15
CA VAL A 301 28.17 23.29 -21.28
C VAL A 301 26.77 22.96 -20.78
N LEU A 302 25.75 23.61 -21.34
CA LEU A 302 24.35 23.30 -21.05
C LEU A 302 23.47 23.47 -22.29
N THR A 303 22.22 23.03 -22.18
CA THR A 303 21.16 23.36 -23.13
C THR A 303 19.94 23.91 -22.38
N SER A 304 19.00 24.51 -23.11
CA SER A 304 17.75 25.03 -22.57
C SER A 304 16.68 25.11 -23.66
N HIS A 305 15.50 25.59 -23.29
CA HIS A 305 14.57 26.10 -24.27
C HIS A 305 15.21 27.30 -25.00
N PRO A 306 15.04 27.42 -26.33
CA PRO A 306 15.64 28.52 -27.10
C PRO A 306 15.33 29.92 -26.55
N CYS A 307 14.18 30.12 -25.89
CA CYS A 307 13.75 31.42 -25.39
C CYS A 307 14.63 32.01 -24.27
N VAL A 308 15.47 31.20 -23.62
CA VAL A 308 16.41 31.66 -22.58
C VAL A 308 17.88 31.47 -22.99
N LYS A 309 18.14 31.08 -24.25
CA LYS A 309 19.49 30.83 -24.79
C LYS A 309 20.40 32.03 -24.59
N ASP A 310 19.97 33.21 -25.05
CA ASP A 310 20.80 34.41 -25.04
C ASP A 310 21.19 34.81 -23.62
N GLN A 311 20.24 34.77 -22.68
CA GLN A 311 20.49 35.03 -21.26
C GLN A 311 21.55 34.10 -20.65
N LEU A 312 21.55 32.80 -21.02
CA LEU A 312 22.51 31.83 -20.50
C LEU A 312 23.90 32.01 -21.12
N VAL A 313 23.97 32.35 -22.41
CA VAL A 313 25.23 32.65 -23.10
C VAL A 313 25.86 33.92 -22.53
N GLU A 314 25.07 34.99 -22.35
CA GLU A 314 25.51 36.22 -21.70
C GLU A 314 25.93 35.98 -20.23
N GLY A 315 25.30 35.01 -19.57
CA GLY A 315 25.67 34.51 -18.25
C GLY A 315 26.97 33.70 -18.19
N GLY A 316 27.62 33.45 -19.33
CA GLY A 316 28.94 32.82 -19.41
C GLY A 316 28.93 31.30 -19.61
N TYR A 317 27.80 30.68 -19.93
CA TYR A 317 27.73 29.25 -20.23
C TYR A 317 28.02 28.96 -21.71
N THR A 318 28.71 27.86 -21.99
CA THR A 318 28.77 27.31 -23.36
C THR A 318 27.43 26.67 -23.69
N TYR A 319 26.84 27.02 -24.83
CA TYR A 319 25.52 26.55 -25.21
C TYR A 319 25.57 25.42 -26.24
N SER A 320 24.86 24.33 -25.99
CA SER A 320 24.62 23.25 -26.95
C SER A 320 23.15 23.16 -27.35
N GLU A 321 22.90 22.78 -28.60
CA GLU A 321 21.55 22.53 -29.13
C GLU A 321 21.11 21.06 -29.00
N ASP A 322 21.96 20.21 -28.41
CA ASP A 322 21.63 18.83 -28.08
C ASP A 322 20.40 18.74 -27.19
N ARG A 323 19.63 17.65 -27.35
CA ARG A 323 18.35 17.47 -26.65
C ARG A 323 18.52 17.30 -25.13
N VAL A 324 19.63 16.68 -24.72
CA VAL A 324 20.05 16.53 -23.33
C VAL A 324 21.56 16.73 -23.25
N VAL A 325 22.02 17.52 -22.27
CA VAL A 325 23.43 17.80 -22.03
C VAL A 325 23.79 17.44 -20.60
N VAL A 326 24.90 16.72 -20.42
CA VAL A 326 25.48 16.42 -19.11
C VAL A 326 26.83 17.12 -19.01
N SER A 327 26.98 17.99 -18.02
CA SER A 327 28.24 18.68 -17.70
C SER A 327 28.57 18.49 -16.23
N GLY A 328 29.51 17.58 -15.96
CA GLY A 328 29.87 17.17 -14.60
C GLY A 328 28.68 16.54 -13.87
N LYS A 329 28.12 17.26 -12.89
CA LYS A 329 26.93 16.85 -12.11
C LYS A 329 25.65 17.59 -12.49
N VAL A 330 25.70 18.42 -13.53
CA VAL A 330 24.55 19.17 -14.04
C VAL A 330 24.02 18.49 -15.29
N VAL A 331 22.72 18.20 -15.31
CA VAL A 331 21.99 17.64 -16.45
C VAL A 331 20.98 18.67 -16.91
N THR A 332 20.99 19.02 -18.20
CA THR A 332 20.05 19.99 -18.77
C THR A 332 19.35 19.47 -20.01
N SER A 333 18.15 20.00 -20.30
CA SER A 333 17.35 19.62 -21.46
C SER A 333 16.45 20.76 -21.95
N ARG A 334 15.85 20.61 -23.14
CA ARG A 334 15.32 21.73 -23.93
C ARG A 334 13.85 22.08 -23.71
N GLY A 335 12.99 21.13 -23.36
CA GLY A 335 11.56 21.41 -23.23
C GLY A 335 10.71 20.16 -23.05
N PRO A 336 9.37 20.28 -23.13
CA PRO A 336 8.48 19.14 -22.89
C PRO A 336 8.73 17.98 -23.87
N GLY A 337 9.08 18.30 -25.12
CA GLY A 337 9.40 17.30 -26.15
C GLY A 337 10.71 16.54 -25.94
N THR A 338 11.53 16.91 -24.95
CA THR A 338 12.78 16.22 -24.56
C THR A 338 12.70 15.64 -23.14
N ALA A 339 11.55 15.73 -22.47
CA ALA A 339 11.41 15.33 -21.06
C ALA A 339 11.66 13.83 -20.82
N PHE A 340 11.26 12.95 -21.75
CA PHE A 340 11.54 11.52 -21.64
C PHE A 340 13.04 11.21 -21.73
N GLU A 341 13.76 11.80 -22.69
CA GLU A 341 15.21 11.61 -22.84
C GLU A 341 15.97 12.20 -21.65
N PHE A 342 15.53 13.36 -21.14
CA PHE A 342 16.06 13.96 -19.94
C PHE A 342 15.94 13.03 -18.73
N ALA A 343 14.74 12.49 -18.51
CA ALA A 343 14.48 11.59 -17.40
C ALA A 343 15.22 10.26 -17.53
N LEU A 344 15.26 9.67 -18.73
CA LEU A 344 16.04 8.46 -19.01
C LEU A 344 17.54 8.67 -18.78
N LYS A 345 18.09 9.82 -19.20
CA LYS A 345 19.49 10.15 -18.92
C LYS A 345 19.76 10.26 -17.42
N ILE A 346 18.81 10.76 -16.63
CA ILE A 346 18.94 10.77 -15.16
C ILE A 346 18.91 9.33 -14.60
N VAL A 347 18.00 8.48 -15.08
CA VAL A 347 17.97 7.05 -14.69
C VAL A 347 19.30 6.39 -15.01
N GLU A 348 19.86 6.61 -16.20
CA GLU A 348 21.17 6.09 -16.61
C GLU A 348 22.29 6.52 -15.65
N LEU A 349 22.31 7.79 -15.25
CA LEU A 349 23.34 8.32 -14.36
C LEU A 349 23.25 7.80 -12.92
N LEU A 350 22.06 7.39 -12.46
CA LEU A 350 21.83 6.95 -11.07
C LEU A 350 21.78 5.43 -10.92
N GLU A 351 21.17 4.73 -11.88
CA GLU A 351 20.87 3.30 -11.84
C GLU A 351 21.56 2.50 -12.97
N GLY A 352 22.18 3.19 -13.94
CA GLY A 352 22.93 2.57 -15.04
C GLY A 352 22.15 2.45 -16.36
N ALA A 353 22.88 2.30 -17.46
CA ALA A 353 22.34 2.29 -18.82
C ALA A 353 21.35 1.14 -19.06
N GLU A 354 21.64 -0.07 -18.57
CA GLU A 354 20.74 -1.22 -18.69
C GLU A 354 19.36 -0.94 -18.09
N LYS A 355 19.31 -0.25 -16.94
CA LYS A 355 18.05 0.11 -16.30
C LYS A 355 17.28 1.13 -17.13
N ALA A 356 17.95 2.16 -17.65
CA ALA A 356 17.32 3.15 -18.53
C ALA A 356 16.77 2.51 -19.82
N ASP A 357 17.57 1.66 -20.47
CA ASP A 357 17.19 0.96 -21.71
C ASP A 357 15.98 0.04 -21.50
N SER A 358 15.89 -0.61 -20.33
CA SER A 358 14.76 -1.48 -19.99
C SER A 358 13.40 -0.76 -19.95
N LEU A 359 13.39 0.58 -19.81
CA LEU A 359 12.16 1.37 -19.75
C LEU A 359 11.62 1.75 -21.14
N ILE A 360 12.48 1.80 -22.16
CA ILE A 360 12.14 2.31 -23.50
C ILE A 360 11.01 1.49 -24.13
N GLY A 361 11.15 0.16 -24.14
CA GLY A 361 10.18 -0.77 -24.73
C GLY A 361 8.79 -0.70 -24.07
N PRO A 362 8.67 -0.91 -22.75
CA PRO A 362 7.39 -0.83 -22.04
C PRO A 362 6.70 0.55 -22.11
N MET A 363 7.47 1.63 -22.26
CA MET A 363 6.94 2.99 -22.39
C MET A 363 6.67 3.41 -23.85
N LEU A 364 6.93 2.52 -24.82
CA LEU A 364 6.72 2.74 -26.25
C LEU A 364 7.43 3.99 -26.78
N LEU A 365 8.62 4.28 -26.24
CA LEU A 365 9.40 5.45 -26.65
C LEU A 365 10.11 5.17 -27.98
N LYS A 366 10.14 6.19 -28.84
CA LYS A 366 10.89 6.19 -30.09
C LYS A 366 12.00 7.22 -29.98
N ILE A 367 13.15 6.78 -29.46
CA ILE A 367 14.33 7.59 -29.14
C ILE A 367 15.59 6.96 -29.69
#